data_AF-A0A660RAB2-F1
#
_entry.id   AF-A0A660RAB2-F1
#
_cell.length_a   1.000
_cell.length_b   1.000
_cell.length_c   1.000
_cell.angle_alpha   90.00
_cell.angle_beta   90.00
_cell.angle_gamma   90.00
#
_symmetry.space_group_name_H-M   'P 1'
#
loop_
_entity.id
_entity.type
_entity.pdbx_description
1 polymer ?
#
loop_
_entity_poly.entity_id
_entity_poly.type
_entity_poly.pdbx_seq_one_letter_code
_entity_poly.pdbx_strand_id
1 'polypeptide(L)'
;MTVTVIIDDERLKEALRKIYDYEILFKVTESGVVLQGFNSGEERTIHCDVYKNTRANYPERLFPRDEIRRWLELGNGKFKIMFVKDYHIGTYRDYTVEVIEEVKV
;
A
#
# COMPACT_ATOMS: atom_id res chain seq x y z
N MET A 1 -3.00 11.82 12.45
CA MET A 1 -3.39 10.39 12.55
C MET A 1 -2.76 9.63 11.40
N THR A 2 -2.23 8.43 11.64
CA THR A 2 -1.50 7.64 10.64
C THR A 2 -1.96 6.19 10.60
N VAL A 3 -1.88 5.61 9.40
CA VAL A 3 -2.00 4.18 9.14
C VAL A 3 -0.70 3.74 8.47
N THR A 4 -0.02 2.77 9.07
CA THR A 4 1.23 2.22 8.58
C THR A 4 1.01 0.81 8.08
N VAL A 5 1.53 0.49 6.91
CA VAL A 5 1.43 -0.81 6.26
C VAL A 5 2.84 -1.30 5.99
N ILE A 6 3.14 -2.56 6.34
CA ILE A 6 4.45 -3.17 6.10
C ILE A 6 4.30 -4.34 5.12
N ILE A 7 4.66 -4.14 3.86
CA ILE A 7 4.49 -5.14 2.78
C ILE A 7 5.83 -5.67 2.32
N ASP A 8 5.91 -7.00 2.17
CA ASP A 8 7.03 -7.68 1.52
C ASP A 8 7.05 -7.42 0.00
N ASP A 9 8.22 -7.13 -0.56
CA ASP A 9 8.37 -6.77 -1.96
C ASP A 9 7.99 -7.88 -2.94
N GLU A 10 8.29 -9.14 -2.61
CA GLU A 10 7.93 -10.29 -3.43
C GLU A 10 6.42 -10.44 -3.54
N ARG A 11 5.72 -10.25 -2.42
CA ARG A 11 4.24 -10.29 -2.38
C ARG A 11 3.62 -9.17 -3.20
N LEU A 12 4.17 -7.96 -3.12
CA LEU A 12 3.72 -6.83 -3.93
C LEU A 12 3.97 -7.05 -5.42
N LYS A 13 5.15 -7.57 -5.78
CA LYS A 13 5.50 -7.97 -7.16
C LYS A 13 4.53 -9.03 -7.69
N GLU A 14 4.22 -10.04 -6.90
CA GLU A 14 3.31 -11.13 -7.29
C GLU A 14 1.90 -10.60 -7.59
N ALA A 15 1.36 -9.74 -6.70
CA ALA A 15 0.05 -9.15 -6.88
C ALA A 15 -0.01 -8.22 -8.12
N LEU A 16 1.00 -7.36 -8.29
CA LEU A 16 1.08 -6.44 -9.43
C LEU A 16 1.27 -7.13 -10.77
N ARG A 17 1.88 -8.32 -10.83
CA ARG A 17 1.99 -9.10 -12.08
C ARG A 17 0.64 -9.57 -12.60
N LYS A 18 -0.35 -9.72 -11.71
CA LYS A 18 -1.67 -10.24 -12.05
C LYS A 18 -2.64 -9.14 -12.48
N ILE A 19 -2.47 -7.90 -12.01
CA ILE A 19 -3.31 -6.75 -12.37
C ILE A 19 -2.72 -6.04 -13.59
N TYR A 20 -3.51 -5.90 -14.68
CA TYR A 20 -3.03 -5.29 -15.93
C TYR A 20 -3.29 -3.78 -16.04
N ASP A 21 -4.22 -3.26 -15.24
CA ASP A 21 -4.65 -1.86 -15.26
C ASP A 21 -3.53 -0.87 -14.96
N TYR A 22 -3.61 0.31 -15.59
CA TYR A 22 -2.69 1.42 -15.34
C TYR A 22 -3.00 2.18 -14.05
N GLU A 23 -4.24 2.12 -13.57
CA GLU A 23 -4.65 2.72 -12.30
C GLU A 23 -5.08 1.60 -11.35
N ILE A 24 -4.52 1.63 -10.14
CA ILE A 24 -4.72 0.61 -9.12
C ILE A 24 -5.28 1.29 -7.88
N LEU A 25 -6.46 0.87 -7.47
CA LEU A 25 -7.05 1.26 -6.20
C LEU A 25 -6.40 0.42 -5.10
N PHE A 26 -5.62 1.08 -4.25
CA PHE A 26 -4.91 0.52 -3.11
C PHE A 26 -5.78 0.71 -1.87
N LYS A 27 -6.39 -0.38 -1.38
CA LYS A 27 -7.27 -0.38 -0.21
C LYS A 27 -6.56 -1.04 0.96
N VAL A 28 -6.37 -0.32 2.05
CA VAL A 28 -5.84 -0.90 3.29
C VAL A 28 -6.99 -1.53 4.07
N THR A 29 -6.74 -2.70 4.63
CA THR A 29 -7.67 -3.42 5.51
C THR A 29 -6.99 -3.73 6.84
N GLU A 30 -7.72 -4.34 7.77
CA GLU A 30 -7.13 -4.79 9.04
C GLU A 30 -6.12 -5.94 8.85
N SER A 31 -6.28 -6.75 7.79
CA SER A 31 -5.46 -7.94 7.54
C SER A 31 -4.47 -7.78 6.38
N GLY A 32 -4.35 -6.58 5.83
CA GLY A 32 -3.36 -6.25 4.81
C GLY A 32 -3.84 -5.21 3.79
N VAL A 33 -3.63 -5.50 2.51
CA VAL A 33 -3.95 -4.60 1.40
C VAL A 33 -4.66 -5.35 0.28
N VAL A 34 -5.66 -4.71 -0.32
CA VAL A 34 -6.25 -5.14 -1.59
C VAL A 34 -5.81 -4.17 -2.68
N LEU A 35 -5.18 -4.72 -3.72
CA LEU A 35 -4.94 -4.02 -4.97
C LEU A 35 -6.09 -4.35 -5.92
N GLN A 36 -6.78 -3.34 -6.42
CA GLN A 36 -7.85 -3.49 -7.40
C GLN A 36 -7.50 -2.74 -8.69
N GLY A 37 -7.56 -3.41 -9.84
CA GLY A 37 -7.51 -2.72 -11.14
C GLY A 37 -8.73 -1.83 -11.31
N PHE A 38 -8.54 -0.54 -11.59
CA PHE A 38 -9.64 0.44 -11.60
C PHE A 38 -10.70 0.18 -12.69
N ASN A 39 -10.27 -0.24 -13.87
CA ASN A 39 -11.14 -0.51 -15.01
C ASN A 39 -11.62 -1.97 -15.04
N SER A 40 -10.73 -2.92 -14.75
CA SER A 40 -11.05 -4.35 -14.79
C SER A 40 -11.82 -4.82 -13.55
N GLY A 41 -11.68 -4.13 -12.42
CA GLY A 41 -12.19 -4.55 -11.13
C GLY A 41 -11.46 -5.75 -10.53
N GLU A 42 -10.39 -6.25 -11.17
CA GLU A 42 -9.63 -7.42 -10.70
C GLU A 42 -8.97 -7.11 -9.35
N GLU A 43 -9.21 -7.95 -8.35
CA GLU A 43 -8.67 -7.78 -7.00
C GLU A 43 -7.58 -8.80 -6.64
N ARG A 44 -6.54 -8.33 -5.95
CA ARG A 44 -5.48 -9.13 -5.35
C ARG A 44 -5.23 -8.70 -3.91
N THR A 45 -5.35 -9.65 -2.99
CA THR A 45 -5.10 -9.41 -1.56
C THR A 45 -3.67 -9.78 -1.21
N ILE A 46 -3.01 -8.87 -0.49
CA ILE A 46 -1.69 -9.04 0.10
C ILE A 46 -1.87 -9.04 1.61
N HIS A 47 -1.64 -10.18 2.26
CA HIS A 47 -1.61 -10.25 3.72
C HIS A 47 -0.32 -9.66 4.25
N CYS A 48 -0.44 -8.68 5.15
CA CYS A 48 0.69 -7.91 5.66
C CYS A 48 0.32 -7.21 6.97
N ASP A 49 1.34 -6.71 7.68
CA ASP A 49 1.13 -6.02 8.96
C ASP A 49 0.57 -4.61 8.73
N VAL A 50 -0.54 -4.31 9.43
CA VAL A 50 -1.19 -3.00 9.39
C VAL A 50 -1.31 -2.44 10.81
N TYR A 51 -0.72 -1.27 11.03
CA TYR A 51 -0.75 -0.56 12.29
C TYR A 51 -1.51 0.75 12.15
N LYS A 52 -2.35 1.05 13.12
CA LYS A 52 -3.23 2.22 13.09
C LYS A 52 -3.26 2.89 14.45
N ASN A 53 -2.94 4.18 14.50
CA ASN A 53 -2.98 4.98 15.73
C ASN A 53 -4.26 5.83 15.84
N THR A 54 -5.31 5.46 15.12
CA THR A 54 -6.53 6.25 14.95
C THR A 54 -7.78 5.38 14.97
N ARG A 55 -8.93 5.97 15.30
CA ARG A 55 -10.25 5.35 15.12
C ARG A 55 -10.85 5.58 13.71
N ALA A 56 -10.18 6.36 12.85
CA ALA A 56 -10.66 6.66 11.49
C ALA A 56 -10.77 5.41 10.59
N ASN A 57 -11.43 5.47 9.43
CA ASN A 57 -11.41 4.34 8.47
C ASN A 57 -10.00 4.09 7.92
N TYR A 58 -9.79 2.93 7.31
CA TYR A 58 -8.54 2.63 6.60
C TYR A 58 -8.44 3.46 5.31
N PRO A 59 -7.22 3.80 4.86
CA PRO A 59 -7.00 4.53 3.62
C PRO A 59 -7.38 3.68 2.40
N GLU A 60 -8.04 4.33 1.45
CA GLU A 60 -8.23 3.84 0.09
C GLU A 60 -7.74 4.94 -0.86
N ARG A 61 -6.88 4.57 -1.81
CA ARG A 61 -6.28 5.54 -2.71
C ARG A 61 -5.97 4.95 -4.08
N LEU A 62 -6.30 5.71 -5.12
CA LEU A 62 -5.92 5.41 -6.49
C LEU A 62 -4.46 5.81 -6.73
N PHE A 63 -3.68 4.89 -7.30
CA PHE A 63 -2.30 5.12 -7.72
C PHE A 63 -2.12 4.70 -9.18
N PRO A 64 -1.35 5.45 -9.98
CA PRO A 64 -0.75 4.92 -11.20
C PRO A 64 0.08 3.68 -10.86
N ARG A 65 -0.06 2.61 -11.67
CA ARG A 65 0.70 1.37 -11.51
C ARG A 65 2.21 1.61 -11.47
N ASP A 66 2.70 2.56 -12.27
CA ASP A 66 4.11 2.91 -12.32
C ASP A 66 4.61 3.60 -11.03
N GLU A 67 3.73 4.20 -10.25
CA GLU A 67 4.08 4.73 -8.92
C GLU A 67 4.33 3.57 -7.95
N ILE A 68 3.46 2.56 -7.94
CA ILE A 68 3.65 1.35 -7.11
C ILE A 68 4.89 0.57 -7.58
N ARG A 69 5.15 0.50 -8.89
CA ARG A 69 6.39 -0.10 -9.42
C ARG A 69 7.64 0.64 -8.98
N ARG A 70 7.61 1.98 -8.94
CA ARG A 70 8.73 2.78 -8.44
C ARG A 70 9.04 2.49 -6.97
N TRP A 71 8.07 2.10 -6.15
CA TRP A 71 8.36 1.66 -4.79
C TRP A 71 9.27 0.43 -4.78
N LEU A 72 9.03 -0.53 -5.68
CA LEU A 72 9.87 -1.73 -5.84
C LEU A 72 11.31 -1.45 -6.28
N GLU A 73 11.56 -0.25 -6.81
CA GLU A 73 12.90 0.20 -7.22
C GLU A 73 13.66 0.86 -6.07
N LEU A 74 13.00 1.19 -4.95
CA LEU A 74 13.65 1.81 -3.77
C LEU A 74 14.61 0.86 -3.05
N GLY A 75 14.42 -0.46 -3.19
CA GLY A 75 15.23 -1.48 -2.53
C GLY A 75 14.53 -2.83 -2.45
N ASN A 76 15.22 -3.82 -1.90
CA ASN A 76 14.70 -5.17 -1.68
C ASN A 76 14.38 -5.36 -0.19
N GLY A 77 13.32 -6.11 0.13
CA GLY A 77 12.89 -6.39 1.50
C GLY A 77 11.44 -5.95 1.75
N LYS A 78 11.20 -5.24 2.86
CA LYS A 78 9.84 -4.79 3.21
C LYS A 78 9.70 -3.29 2.97
N PHE A 79 8.53 -2.89 2.50
CA PHE A 79 8.14 -1.49 2.36
C PHE A 79 7.25 -1.09 3.53
N LYS A 80 7.63 -0.01 4.19
CA LYS A 80 6.78 0.70 5.14
C LYS A 80 6.09 1.84 4.41
N ILE A 81 4.78 1.72 4.23
CA ILE A 81 3.93 2.75 3.64
C ILE A 81 3.15 3.42 4.77
N MET A 82 3.36 4.72 4.98
CA MET A 82 2.67 5.48 6.02
C MET A 82 1.71 6.48 5.39
N PHE A 83 0.42 6.27 5.59
CA PHE A 83 -0.63 7.20 5.20
C PHE A 83 -0.93 8.17 6.34
N VAL A 84 -0.94 9.47 6.04
CA VAL A 84 -1.25 10.53 7.01
C VAL A 84 -2.63 11.10 6.69
N LYS A 85 -3.53 11.05 7.67
CA LYS A 85 -4.84 11.66 7.56
C LYS A 85 -4.72 13.17 7.73
N ASP A 86 -5.17 13.92 6.74
CA ASP A 86 -5.37 15.36 6.85
C ASP A 86 -6.71 15.62 7.56
N TYR A 87 -6.63 16.35 8.68
CA TYR A 87 -7.77 16.66 9.52
C TYR A 87 -8.76 17.65 8.89
N HIS A 88 -8.30 18.51 7.98
CA HIS A 88 -9.14 19.55 7.40
C HIS A 88 -10.09 18.99 6.34
N ILE A 89 -9.66 17.94 5.65
CA ILE A 89 -10.39 17.30 4.54
C ILE A 89 -10.87 15.88 4.88
N GLY A 90 -10.45 15.32 6.01
CA GLY A 90 -10.92 14.03 6.50
C GLY A 90 -10.43 12.82 5.70
N THR A 91 -9.40 12.96 4.85
CA THR A 91 -8.88 11.90 3.97
C THR A 91 -7.36 11.70 4.11
N TYR A 92 -6.82 10.62 3.56
CA TYR A 92 -5.40 10.27 3.58
C TYR A 92 -4.71 10.72 2.28
N ARG A 93 -4.57 12.04 2.09
CA ARG A 93 -3.92 12.60 0.90
C ARG A 93 -2.40 12.44 0.91
N ASP A 94 -1.79 12.44 2.08
CA ASP A 94 -0.34 12.36 2.19
C ASP A 94 0.07 10.94 2.54
N TYR A 95 1.16 10.49 1.92
CA TYR A 95 1.74 9.20 2.21
C TYR A 95 3.26 9.23 1.98
N THR A 96 3.98 8.38 2.70
CA THR A 96 5.40 8.13 2.48
C THR A 96 5.67 6.64 2.30
N VAL A 97 6.71 6.32 1.55
CA VAL A 97 7.17 4.94 1.32
C VAL A 97 8.65 4.86 1.65
N GLU A 98 9.00 3.92 2.53
CA GLU A 98 10.36 3.67 2.98
C GLU A 98 10.67 2.18 2.86
N VAL A 99 11.92 1.83 2.53
CA VAL A 99 12.40 0.44 2.61
C VAL A 99 12.91 0.20 4.03
N ILE A 100 12.46 -0.87 4.66
CA ILE A 100 13.01 -1.35 5.92
C ILE A 100 13.82 -2.63 5.63
N GLU A 101 15.13 -2.57 5.83
CA GLU A 101 16.00 -3.74 5.72
C GLU A 101 15.65 -4.72 6.85
N GLU A 102 15.49 -6.01 6.52
CA GLU A 102 15.48 -7.04 7.54
C GLU A 102 16.87 -7.11 8.18
N VAL A 103 16.98 -6.65 9.43
CA VAL A 103 18.14 -6.93 10.26
C VAL A 103 18.18 -8.46 10.44
N LYS A 104 19.09 -9.12 9.74
CA LYS A 104 19.42 -10.53 10.02
C LYS A 104 19.95 -10.58 11.47
N VAL A 105 19.12 -11.06 12.38
CA VAL A 105 19.55 -11.48 13.73
C VAL A 105 20.18 -12.85 13.64
#